data_AF-A0A285NR40-F1
#
_entry.id   AF-A0A285NR40-F1
#
_cell.length_a   1.000
_cell.length_b   1.000
_cell.length_c   1.000
_cell.angle_alpha   90.00
_cell.angle_beta   90.00
_cell.angle_gamma   90.00
#
_symmetry.space_group_name_H-M   'P 1'
#
loop_
_entity.id
_entity.type
_entity.pdbx_description
1 polymer ?
#
loop_
_entity_poly.entity_id
_entity_poly.type
_entity_poly.pdbx_seq_one_letter_code
_entity_poly.pdbx_strand_id
1 'polypeptide(L)' 'MLSKLWQVFSFLLVVYGFYLLFLFLLDTFLRINKVIALPASAFITLLLVAFVIIFWIKKRRLPL' A
#
# COMPACT_ATOMS: atom_id res chain seq x y z
N MET A 1 25.82 -5.30 -6.29
CA MET A 1 25.15 -4.11 -6.88
C MET A 1 23.77 -4.46 -7.42
N LEU A 2 23.62 -5.58 -8.15
CA LEU A 2 22.35 -6.05 -8.70
C LEU A 2 21.24 -6.33 -7.65
N SER A 3 21.57 -6.92 -6.49
CA SER A 3 20.56 -7.23 -5.46
C SER A 3 19.94 -5.97 -4.81
N LYS A 4 20.72 -4.90 -4.63
CA LYS A 4 20.22 -3.62 -4.10
C LYS A 4 19.24 -2.94 -5.05
N LEU A 5 19.51 -3.00 -6.37
CA LEU A 5 18.60 -2.47 -7.40
C LEU A 5 17.28 -3.24 -7.41
N TRP A 6 17.35 -4.57 -7.32
CA TRP A 6 16.16 -5.42 -7.26
C TRP A 6 15.30 -5.15 -6.01
N GLN A 7 15.95 -4.87 -4.89
CA GLN A 7 15.30 -4.53 -3.63
C GLN A 7 14.55 -3.19 -3.72
N VAL A 8 15.19 -2.15 -4.27
CA VAL A 8 14.55 -0.84 -4.50
C VAL A 8 13.37 -0.97 -5.46
N PHE A 9 13.55 -1.73 -6.55
CA PHE A 9 12.46 -2.00 -7.50
C PHE A 9 11.29 -2.74 -6.85
N SER A 10 11.57 -3.76 -6.05
CA SER A 10 10.53 -4.51 -5.33
C SER A 10 9.78 -3.63 -4.32
N PHE A 11 10.49 -2.76 -3.60
CA PHE A 11 9.87 -1.80 -2.70
C PHE A 11 8.97 -0.81 -3.44
N LEU A 12 9.44 -0.26 -4.56
CA LEU A 12 8.64 0.61 -5.44
C LEU A 12 7.38 -0.08 -5.92
N LEU A 13 7.48 -1.37 -6.30
CA LEU A 13 6.35 -2.17 -6.76
C LEU A 13 5.30 -2.36 -5.67
N VAL A 14 5.72 -2.59 -4.42
CA VAL A 14 4.82 -2.70 -3.27
C VAL A 14 4.11 -1.36 -3.01
N VAL A 15 4.85 -0.24 -2.99
CA VAL A 15 4.27 1.10 -2.83
C VAL A 15 3.29 1.42 -3.96
N TYR A 16 3.64 1.09 -5.19
CA TYR A 16 2.78 1.28 -6.35
C TYR A 16 1.52 0.41 -6.29
N GLY A 17 1.63 -0.83 -5.80
CA GLY A 17 0.49 -1.71 -5.54
C GLY A 17 -0.50 -1.10 -4.54
N PHE A 18 -0.01 -0.51 -3.44
CA PHE A 18 -0.86 0.21 -2.49
C PHE A 18 -1.52 1.45 -3.09
N TYR A 19 -0.79 2.17 -3.93
CA TYR A 19 -1.34 3.33 -4.65
C TYR A 19 -2.48 2.92 -5.59
N LEU A 20 -2.30 1.85 -6.37
CA LEU A 20 -3.35 1.31 -7.24
C LEU A 20 -4.56 0.82 -6.44
N LEU A 21 -4.33 0.14 -5.30
CA LEU A 21 -5.40 -0.28 -4.40
C LEU A 21 -6.19 0.92 -3.87
N PHE A 22 -5.51 1.98 -3.46
CA PHE A 22 -6.14 3.22 -3.02
C PHE A 22 -7.01 3.83 -4.11
N LEU A 23 -6.49 3.96 -5.34
CA LEU A 23 -7.24 4.48 -6.48
C LEU A 23 -8.46 3.62 -6.79
N PHE A 24 -8.31 2.28 -6.76
CA PHE A 24 -9.40 1.36 -7.00
C PHE A 24 -10.52 1.50 -5.96
N LEU A 25 -10.15 1.57 -4.67
CA LEU A 25 -11.10 1.79 -3.58
C LEU A 25 -11.77 3.16 -3.71
N LEU A 26 -10.99 4.19 -4.01
CA LEU A 26 -11.50 5.54 -4.19
C LEU A 26 -12.50 5.62 -5.34
N ASP A 27 -12.18 5.08 -6.52
CA ASP A 27 -13.11 5.06 -7.66
C ASP A 27 -14.39 4.29 -7.32
N THR A 28 -14.26 3.14 -6.65
CA THR A 28 -15.39 2.32 -6.23
C THR A 28 -16.29 3.08 -5.24
N PHE A 29 -15.71 3.68 -4.19
CA PHE A 29 -16.50 4.41 -3.22
C PHE A 29 -17.05 5.73 -3.77
N LEU A 30 -16.37 6.41 -4.70
CA LEU A 30 -16.91 7.60 -5.36
C LEU A 30 -18.20 7.30 -6.12
N ARG A 31 -18.33 6.08 -6.68
CA ARG A 31 -19.57 5.61 -7.34
C ARG A 31 -20.68 5.29 -6.34
N ILE A 32 -20.34 4.86 -5.12
CA ILE A 32 -21.31 4.48 -4.10
C ILE A 32 -21.75 5.70 -3.26
N ASN A 33 -20.78 6.36 -2.62
CA ASN A 33 -21.01 7.52 -1.76
C ASN A 33 -19.77 8.44 -1.74
N LYS A 34 -19.90 9.58 -2.43
CA LYS A 34 -18.83 10.56 -2.59
C LYS A 34 -18.31 11.15 -1.28
N VAL A 35 -19.17 11.29 -0.27
CA VAL A 35 -18.81 11.95 1.00
C VAL A 35 -17.82 11.10 1.79
N ILE A 36 -18.03 9.78 1.80
CA ILE A 36 -17.18 8.84 2.54
C ILE A 36 -16.06 8.25 1.69
N ALA A 37 -16.04 8.49 0.37
CA ALA A 37 -15.14 7.80 -0.53
C ALA A 37 -13.67 7.99 -0.18
N LEU A 38 -13.27 9.24 0.04
CA LEU A 38 -11.90 9.59 0.40
C LEU A 38 -11.49 9.11 1.79
N PRO A 39 -12.26 9.34 2.87
CA PRO A 39 -11.88 8.85 4.19
C PRO A 39 -11.89 7.31 4.25
N ALA A 40 -12.82 6.62 3.59
CA ALA A 40 -12.88 5.16 3.60
C ALA A 40 -11.70 4.52 2.84
N SER A 41 -11.41 4.98 1.62
CA SER A 41 -10.29 4.44 0.83
C SER A 41 -8.95 4.72 1.50
N ALA A 42 -8.78 5.92 2.06
CA ALA A 42 -7.57 6.30 2.81
C ALA A 42 -7.41 5.44 4.07
N PHE A 43 -8.47 5.27 4.86
CA PHE A 43 -8.44 4.48 6.08
C PHE A 43 -8.06 3.02 5.81
N ILE A 44 -8.72 2.38 4.84
CA ILE A 44 -8.44 0.98 4.47
C ILE A 44 -7.01 0.82 3.97
N THR A 45 -6.56 1.73 3.09
CA THR A 45 -5.19 1.66 2.54
C THR A 45 -4.15 1.88 3.64
N LEU A 46 -4.31 2.89 4.51
CA LEU A 46 -3.39 3.16 5.60
C LEU A 46 -3.33 2.00 6.60
N LEU A 47 -4.46 1.37 6.90
CA LEU A 47 -4.52 0.22 7.80
C LEU A 47 -3.73 -0.97 7.21
N LEU A 48 -3.88 -1.23 5.92
CA LEU A 48 -3.10 -2.25 5.21
C LEU A 48 -1.60 -1.93 5.18
N VAL A 49 -1.24 -0.67 4.89
CA VAL A 49 0.16 -0.21 4.90
C VAL A 49 0.76 -0.38 6.30
N ALA A 50 0.05 0.05 7.34
CA ALA A 50 0.47 -0.13 8.73
C ALA A 50 0.67 -1.61 9.08
N PHE A 51 -0.25 -2.48 8.66
CA PHE A 51 -0.14 -3.92 8.86
C PHE A 51 1.13 -4.49 8.20
N VAL A 52 1.41 -4.11 6.96
CA VAL A 52 2.61 -4.56 6.24
C VAL A 52 3.89 -4.02 6.88
N ILE A 53 3.91 -2.75 7.30
CA ILE A 53 5.06 -2.16 8.01
C ILE A 53 5.30 -2.89 9.33
N ILE A 54 4.26 -3.13 10.14
CA ILE A 54 4.35 -3.86 11.40
C ILE A 54 4.88 -5.28 11.16
N PHE A 55 4.36 -5.96 10.13
CA PHE A 55 4.81 -7.29 9.77
C PHE A 55 6.27 -7.33 9.32
N TRP A 56 6.70 -6.36 8.51
CA TRP A 56 8.10 -6.20 8.10
C TRP A 56 9.03 -5.97 9.28
N ILE A 57 8.67 -5.05 10.19
CA ILE A 57 9.45 -4.76 11.40
C ILE A 57 9.53 -6.01 12.29
N LYS A 58 8.39 -6.66 12.56
CA LYS A 58 8.31 -7.83 13.45
C LYS A 58 9.13 -9.01 12.95
N LYS A 59 9.17 -9.24 11.63
CA LYS A 59 9.94 -10.36 11.07
C LYS A 59 11.43 -10.08 10.93
N ARG A 60 11.92 -8.85 11.14
CA ARG A 60 13.30 -8.40 10.82
C ARG A 60 13.81 -8.83 9.43
N ARG A 61 12.91 -9.29 8.57
CA ARG A 61 13.20 -9.59 7.17
C ARG A 61 12.85 -8.35 6.40
N LEU A 62 13.82 -7.45 6.33
CA LEU A 62 14.02 -6.75 5.06
C LEU A 62 13.98 -7.84 3.98
N PRO A 63 13.28 -7.66 2.85
CA PRO A 63 13.57 -8.47 1.69
C PRO A 63 15.05 -8.21 1.36
N LEU A 64 15.93 -9.04 1.92
CA LEU A 64 17.37 -9.07 1.70
C LEU A 64 17.62 -9.63 0.30
#